data_AF-A0A257JPG9-F1
#
_entry.id   AF-A0A257JPG9-F1
#
_cell.length_a   1.000
_cell.length_b   1.000
_cell.length_c   1.000
_cell.angle_alpha   90.00
_cell.angle_beta   90.00
_cell.angle_gamma   90.00
#
_symmetry.space_group_name_H-M   'P 1'
#
loop_
_entity.id
_entity.type
_entity.pdbx_description
1 polymer ?
#
loop_
_entity_poly.entity_id
_entity_poly.type
_entity_poly.pdbx_seq_one_letter_code
_entity_poly.pdbx_strand_id
1 'polypeptide(L)'
;MGALMRDLFFAPDATLSRIAKRLALMVTLMLSCLIAACAPSMTQRIKVTVTVEDNGTLYTGSAVQQWTCTETNNAMGGMSIGGCDLKAEAIPIKIGDKGWAFMLLSGNEQDGYDPEYYPGAIQAGRAKSNPKQPWSVPFDKAPIFVRFRDLKDRMTVELVRPNAFSQAFGKGVALVSIKSEPTNDWLTRGKIKKTLPWIESIRSGTFEYNSPENPNGITTQISRANFKWGL
;
A
#
# COMPACT_ATOMS: atom_id res chain seq x y z
N MET A 1 -55.86 -18.86 71.14
CA MET A 1 -54.42 -19.22 71.22
C MET A 1 -54.16 -20.36 70.25
N GLY A 2 -53.26 -20.18 69.27
CA GLY A 2 -52.76 -21.27 68.42
C GLY A 2 -52.62 -20.94 66.93
N ALA A 3 -51.51 -20.27 66.58
CA ALA A 3 -50.74 -20.28 65.31
C ALA A 3 -51.48 -20.64 64.00
N LEU A 4 -51.74 -19.73 63.04
CA LEU A 4 -50.82 -19.00 62.15
C LEU A 4 -49.70 -19.85 61.50
N MET A 5 -49.62 -19.72 60.16
CA MET A 5 -48.57 -20.17 59.23
C MET A 5 -48.53 -21.65 58.83
N ARG A 6 -49.14 -21.93 57.66
CA ARG A 6 -48.69 -22.98 56.74
C ARG A 6 -48.52 -22.37 55.34
N ASP A 7 -47.27 -22.03 55.03
CA ASP A 7 -46.58 -22.44 53.81
C ASP A 7 -47.31 -22.24 52.46
N LEU A 8 -47.28 -20.99 51.99
CA LEU A 8 -47.33 -20.67 50.56
C LEU A 8 -45.94 -20.89 49.94
N PHE A 9 -45.55 -22.16 49.75
CA PHE A 9 -44.42 -22.50 48.90
C PHE A 9 -44.86 -22.40 47.43
N PHE A 10 -44.59 -21.25 46.80
CA PHE A 10 -44.56 -21.14 45.35
C PHE A 10 -43.49 -22.11 44.83
N ALA A 11 -43.91 -23.22 44.23
CA ALA A 11 -43.00 -24.10 43.49
C ALA A 11 -42.47 -23.32 42.28
N PRO A 12 -41.14 -23.19 42.11
CA PRO A 12 -40.58 -22.51 40.96
C PRO A 12 -40.91 -23.32 39.69
N ASP A 13 -41.63 -22.69 38.78
CA ASP A 13 -42.09 -23.28 37.53
C ASP A 13 -40.87 -23.76 36.70
N ALA A 14 -40.69 -25.08 36.61
CA ALA A 14 -39.53 -25.71 35.99
C ALA A 14 -39.36 -25.31 34.51
N THR A 15 -40.43 -24.81 33.89
CA THR A 15 -40.50 -24.33 32.51
C THR A 15 -39.74 -23.01 32.33
N LEU A 16 -39.89 -22.06 33.26
CA LEU A 16 -39.17 -20.77 33.24
C LEU A 16 -37.67 -20.95 33.47
N SER A 17 -37.28 -21.89 34.35
CA SER A 17 -35.86 -22.21 34.59
C SER A 17 -35.18 -22.80 33.34
N ARG A 18 -35.88 -23.65 32.58
CA ARG A 18 -35.36 -24.23 31.34
C ARG A 18 -35.23 -23.18 30.23
N ILE A 19 -36.18 -22.26 30.12
CA ILE A 19 -36.15 -21.15 29.15
C ILE A 19 -35.02 -20.17 29.49
N ALA A 20 -34.87 -19.79 30.76
CA ALA A 20 -33.79 -18.91 31.21
C ALA A 20 -32.40 -19.52 30.97
N LYS A 21 -32.22 -20.82 31.23
CA LYS A 21 -30.96 -21.53 30.94
C LYS A 21 -30.65 -21.59 29.44
N ARG A 22 -31.66 -21.79 28.59
CA ARG A 22 -31.50 -21.80 27.12
C ARG A 22 -31.16 -20.43 26.57
N LEU A 23 -31.80 -19.37 27.06
CA LEU A 23 -31.47 -17.98 26.72
C LEU A 23 -30.05 -17.61 27.16
N ALA A 24 -29.67 -17.95 28.40
CA ALA A 24 -28.31 -17.74 28.89
C ALA A 24 -27.27 -18.48 28.04
N LEU A 25 -27.55 -19.72 27.62
CA LEU A 25 -26.67 -20.48 26.75
C LEU A 25 -26.53 -19.83 25.36
N MET A 26 -27.64 -19.38 24.75
CA MET A 26 -27.61 -18.69 23.45
C MET A 26 -26.88 -17.34 23.51
N VAL A 27 -27.11 -16.55 24.56
CA VAL A 27 -26.41 -15.27 24.76
C VAL A 27 -24.91 -15.50 24.94
N THR A 28 -24.52 -16.52 25.72
CA THR A 28 -23.10 -16.89 25.88
C THR A 28 -22.49 -17.38 24.57
N LEU A 29 -23.22 -18.14 23.76
CA LEU A 29 -22.76 -18.63 22.47
C LEU A 29 -22.60 -17.48 21.45
N MET A 30 -23.57 -16.55 21.36
CA MET A 30 -23.45 -15.36 20.52
C MET A 30 -22.29 -14.46 20.95
N LEU A 31 -22.13 -14.24 22.26
CA LEU A 31 -21.02 -13.45 22.80
C LEU A 31 -19.67 -14.11 22.53
N SER A 32 -19.59 -15.45 22.53
CA SER A 32 -18.39 -16.20 22.16
C SER A 32 -18.04 -16.09 20.67
N CYS A 33 -19.04 -16.04 19.77
CA CYS A 33 -18.81 -15.81 18.34
C CYS A 33 -18.31 -14.38 18.03
N LEU A 34 -18.74 -13.38 18.81
CA LEU A 34 -18.34 -11.99 18.62
C LEU A 34 -16.85 -11.75 18.94
N ILE A 35 -16.29 -12.47 19.91
CA ILE A 35 -14.87 -12.31 20.33
C ILE A 35 -13.92 -12.99 19.34
N ALA A 36 -14.36 -14.07 18.68
CA ALA A 36 -13.53 -14.83 17.72
C ALA A 36 -13.29 -14.10 16.39
N ALA A 37 -13.95 -12.97 16.12
CA ALA A 37 -13.92 -12.30 14.81
C ALA A 37 -12.86 -11.19 14.67
N CYS A 38 -12.07 -10.88 15.71
CA CYS A 38 -11.05 -9.84 15.63
C CYS A 38 -9.73 -10.42 15.09
N ALA A 39 -9.48 -10.28 13.79
CA ALA A 39 -8.18 -10.59 13.20
C ALA A 39 -7.18 -9.47 13.52
N PRO A 40 -5.97 -9.77 14.03
CA PRO A 40 -4.97 -8.75 14.31
C PRO A 40 -4.49 -8.09 13.01
N SER A 41 -4.44 -6.76 13.00
CA SER A 41 -3.89 -5.98 11.90
C SER A 41 -2.59 -5.30 12.32
N MET A 42 -1.53 -5.42 11.51
CA MET A 42 -0.26 -4.74 11.69
C MET A 42 -0.16 -3.56 10.73
N THR A 43 0.07 -2.36 11.25
CA THR A 43 0.41 -1.20 10.43
C THR A 43 1.89 -0.89 10.52
N GLN A 44 2.58 -0.81 9.38
CA GLN A 44 3.97 -0.40 9.27
C GLN A 44 4.11 0.79 8.32
N ARG A 45 5.01 1.72 8.64
CA ARG A 45 5.43 2.77 7.71
C ARG A 45 6.87 2.54 7.26
N ILE A 46 7.10 2.76 5.97
CA ILE A 46 8.39 2.62 5.33
C ILE A 46 8.66 3.93 4.60
N LYS A 47 9.83 4.52 4.82
CA LYS A 47 10.33 5.61 4.00
C LYS A 47 11.17 5.04 2.89
N VAL A 48 10.85 5.40 1.66
CA VAL A 48 11.63 5.05 0.48
C VAL A 48 12.33 6.32 -0.01
N THR A 49 13.63 6.20 -0.25
CA THR A 49 14.52 7.28 -0.66
C THR A 49 15.24 6.86 -1.93
N VAL A 50 15.10 7.66 -2.98
CA VAL A 50 15.74 7.43 -4.28
C VAL A 50 16.82 8.47 -4.48
N THR A 51 18.01 8.03 -4.89
CA THR A 51 19.14 8.92 -5.19
C THR A 51 19.54 8.74 -6.64
N VAL A 52 19.64 9.87 -7.35
CA VAL A 52 20.10 9.97 -8.73
C VAL A 52 21.32 10.88 -8.74
N GLU A 53 22.36 10.53 -9.48
CA GLU A 53 23.49 11.42 -9.72
C GLU A 53 23.38 12.12 -11.06
N ASP A 54 23.97 13.30 -11.16
CA ASP A 54 24.30 13.98 -12.41
C ASP A 54 25.71 14.56 -12.31
N ASN A 55 26.68 13.94 -13.00
CA ASN A 55 28.08 14.39 -13.04
C ASN A 55 28.66 14.68 -11.64
N GLY A 56 28.39 13.77 -10.68
CA GLY A 56 28.86 13.87 -9.30
C GLY A 56 27.94 14.65 -8.35
N THR A 57 26.90 15.32 -8.84
CA THR A 57 25.89 15.97 -7.99
C THR A 57 24.75 15.00 -7.69
N LEU A 58 24.43 14.80 -6.40
CA LEU A 58 23.35 13.91 -5.97
C LEU A 58 22.03 14.65 -5.81
N TYR A 59 20.97 14.07 -6.38
CA TYR A 59 19.58 14.50 -6.25
C TYR A 59 18.77 13.40 -5.57
N THR A 60 17.97 13.78 -4.58
CA THR A 60 17.22 12.82 -3.78
C THR A 60 15.72 13.14 -3.77
N GLY A 61 14.90 12.11 -3.95
CA GLY A 61 13.47 12.15 -3.66
C GLY A 61 13.12 11.13 -2.58
N SER A 62 12.10 11.40 -1.77
CA SER A 62 11.61 10.42 -0.80
C SER A 62 10.12 10.55 -0.52
N ALA A 63 9.51 9.42 -0.15
CA ALA A 63 8.14 9.35 0.34
C ALA A 63 8.02 8.29 1.45
N VAL A 64 7.19 8.59 2.43
CA VAL A 64 6.76 7.64 3.47
C VAL A 64 5.47 7.00 3.01
N GLN A 65 5.44 5.68 2.96
CA GLN A 65 4.30 4.84 2.60
C GLN A 65 3.83 4.02 3.81
N GLN A 66 2.53 3.71 3.87
CA GLN A 66 1.92 2.94 4.94
C GLN A 66 1.36 1.63 4.42
N TRP A 67 1.66 0.55 5.14
CA TRP A 67 1.20 -0.79 4.88
C TRP A 67 0.36 -1.24 6.05
N THR A 68 -0.85 -1.73 5.81
CA THR A 68 -1.73 -2.28 6.84
C THR A 68 -2.06 -3.71 6.45
N CYS A 69 -1.43 -4.67 7.11
CA CYS A 69 -1.60 -6.09 6.84
C CYS A 69 -2.49 -6.73 7.91
N THR A 70 -3.52 -7.44 7.47
CA THR A 70 -4.38 -8.25 8.35
C THR A 70 -3.88 -9.68 8.29
N GLU A 71 -3.53 -10.25 9.44
CA GLU A 71 -3.14 -11.66 9.52
C GLU A 71 -4.38 -12.55 9.44
N THR A 72 -4.20 -13.75 8.88
CA THR A 72 -5.27 -14.74 8.82
C THR A 72 -5.60 -15.25 10.22
N ASN A 73 -6.86 -15.18 10.61
CA ASN A 73 -7.31 -15.89 11.79
C ASN A 73 -7.52 -17.37 11.45
N ASN A 74 -6.59 -18.21 11.90
CA ASN A 74 -6.59 -19.64 11.62
C ASN A 74 -7.71 -20.40 12.39
N ALA A 75 -8.49 -19.73 13.23
CA ALA A 75 -9.57 -20.34 14.02
C ALA A 75 -10.77 -20.82 13.18
N MET A 76 -10.98 -20.27 11.98
CA MET A 76 -11.97 -20.78 11.01
C MET A 76 -11.22 -21.48 9.86
N GLY A 77 -11.08 -22.80 9.97
CA GLY A 77 -10.29 -23.64 9.07
C GLY A 77 -10.68 -23.54 7.59
N GLY A 78 -10.06 -22.61 6.86
CA GLY A 78 -9.97 -22.68 5.39
C GLY A 78 -10.24 -21.39 4.61
N MET A 79 -10.73 -20.31 5.22
CA MET A 79 -10.92 -19.03 4.51
C MET A 79 -9.85 -18.02 4.91
N SER A 80 -8.74 -18.02 4.19
CA SER A 80 -7.61 -17.10 4.38
C SER A 80 -7.95 -15.70 3.84
N ILE A 81 -8.52 -14.83 4.68
CA ILE A 81 -8.83 -13.40 4.36
C ILE A 81 -7.66 -12.49 4.80
N GLY A 82 -6.42 -12.96 4.67
CA GLY A 82 -5.24 -12.15 4.93
C GLY A 82 -4.91 -11.28 3.72
N GLY A 83 -4.54 -10.02 3.96
CA GLY A 83 -4.22 -9.06 2.89
C GLY A 83 -3.48 -7.85 3.43
N CYS A 84 -2.74 -7.15 2.57
CA CYS A 84 -2.03 -5.91 2.91
C CYS A 84 -2.57 -4.75 2.09
N ASP A 85 -3.11 -3.74 2.77
CA ASP A 85 -3.50 -2.48 2.17
C ASP A 85 -2.29 -1.54 2.11
N LEU A 86 -2.08 -0.94 0.93
CA LEU A 86 -1.02 0.04 0.69
C LEU A 86 -1.60 1.45 0.57
N LYS A 87 -0.98 2.40 1.28
CA LYS A 87 -1.16 3.85 1.06
C LYS A 87 0.19 4.48 0.69
N ALA A 88 0.30 5.00 -0.52
CA ALA A 88 1.56 5.52 -1.05
C ALA A 88 1.36 6.59 -2.13
N GLU A 89 2.39 7.39 -2.36
CA GLU A 89 2.54 8.25 -3.53
C GLU A 89 3.82 7.88 -4.27
N ALA A 90 3.83 8.04 -5.59
CA ALA A 90 5.06 7.98 -6.39
C ALA A 90 6.09 8.99 -5.86
N ILE A 91 7.37 8.71 -6.11
CA ILE A 91 8.46 9.50 -5.55
C ILE A 91 8.99 10.44 -6.62
N PRO A 92 8.74 11.76 -6.53
CA PRO A 92 9.33 12.72 -7.44
C PRO A 92 10.79 13.03 -7.07
N ILE A 93 11.67 13.06 -8.06
CA ILE A 93 13.08 13.44 -7.96
C ILE A 93 13.34 14.60 -8.94
N LYS A 94 13.63 15.79 -8.44
CA LYS A 94 14.04 16.94 -9.26
C LYS A 94 15.54 16.81 -9.57
N ILE A 95 15.89 16.65 -10.84
CA ILE A 95 17.27 16.50 -11.32
C ILE A 95 17.69 17.84 -11.93
N GLY A 96 18.05 18.80 -11.07
CA GLY A 96 18.42 20.16 -11.48
C GLY A 96 17.50 20.73 -12.56
N ASP A 97 18.09 21.29 -13.61
CA ASP A 97 17.36 21.87 -14.75
C ASP A 97 16.91 20.81 -15.77
N LYS A 98 17.38 19.56 -15.67
CA LYS A 98 17.04 18.47 -16.61
C LYS A 98 15.62 17.95 -16.46
N GLY A 99 14.96 18.27 -15.35
CA GLY A 99 13.53 18.01 -15.14
C GLY A 99 13.26 17.16 -13.91
N TRP A 100 12.22 16.33 -14.01
CA TRP A 100 11.77 15.44 -12.93
C TRP A 100 11.77 13.99 -13.40
N ALA A 101 12.27 13.09 -12.55
CA ALA A 101 11.96 11.67 -12.61
C ALA A 101 10.90 11.35 -11.56
N PHE A 102 10.05 10.37 -11.82
CA PHE A 102 9.05 9.87 -10.90
C PHE A 102 9.22 8.36 -10.80
N MET A 103 9.57 7.86 -9.61
CA MET A 103 9.51 6.42 -9.36
C MET A 103 8.05 6.03 -9.15
N LEU A 104 7.54 5.16 -10.02
CA LEU A 104 6.15 4.73 -9.97
C LEU A 104 5.91 3.72 -8.85
N LEU A 105 4.66 3.66 -8.41
CA LEU A 105 4.10 2.52 -7.70
C LEU A 105 3.83 1.43 -8.75
N SER A 106 4.87 0.69 -9.14
CA SER A 106 4.81 -0.39 -10.13
C SER A 106 5.75 -1.54 -9.77
N GLY A 107 5.69 -2.62 -10.54
CA GLY A 107 6.73 -3.64 -10.60
C GLY A 107 8.01 -3.15 -11.27
N ASN A 108 8.96 -4.09 -11.45
CA ASN A 108 10.19 -3.88 -12.21
C ASN A 108 9.94 -3.94 -13.74
N GLU A 109 11.00 -3.87 -14.53
CA GLU A 109 10.90 -3.92 -16.00
C GLU A 109 10.26 -5.21 -16.53
N GLN A 110 10.40 -6.35 -15.82
CA GLN A 110 9.76 -7.61 -16.21
C GLN A 110 8.28 -7.68 -15.81
N ASP A 111 7.94 -7.11 -14.65
CA ASP A 111 6.58 -7.13 -14.08
C ASP A 111 5.69 -6.02 -14.68
N GLY A 112 6.27 -5.03 -15.34
CA GLY A 112 5.56 -3.96 -16.05
C GLY A 112 4.98 -2.89 -15.13
N TYR A 113 3.92 -2.23 -15.61
CA TYR A 113 3.32 -1.06 -14.97
C TYR A 113 2.25 -1.39 -13.94
N ASP A 114 1.97 -2.66 -13.65
CA ASP A 114 0.93 -3.00 -12.69
C ASP A 114 1.36 -2.60 -11.26
N PRO A 115 0.58 -1.74 -10.57
CA PRO A 115 0.85 -1.40 -9.18
C PRO A 115 0.92 -2.62 -8.26
N GLU A 116 0.19 -3.71 -8.51
CA GLU A 116 0.15 -4.90 -7.64
C GLU A 116 1.53 -5.52 -7.35
N TYR A 117 2.52 -5.33 -8.24
CA TYR A 117 3.88 -5.80 -8.05
C TYR A 117 4.77 -4.88 -7.20
N TYR A 118 4.37 -3.63 -6.97
CA TYR A 118 5.15 -2.65 -6.21
C TYR A 118 5.51 -3.11 -4.79
N PRO A 119 4.58 -3.72 -4.01
CA PRO A 119 4.92 -4.32 -2.74
C PRO A 119 6.12 -5.27 -2.78
N GLY A 120 6.14 -6.18 -3.77
CA GLY A 120 7.23 -7.12 -3.96
C GLY A 120 8.54 -6.42 -4.33
N ALA A 121 8.48 -5.45 -5.24
CA ALA A 121 9.62 -4.66 -5.69
C ALA A 121 10.31 -3.93 -4.52
N ILE A 122 9.55 -3.20 -3.70
CA ILE A 122 10.14 -2.39 -2.61
C ILE A 122 10.58 -3.21 -1.41
N GLN A 123 10.02 -4.40 -1.18
CA GLN A 123 10.52 -5.31 -0.15
C GLN A 123 11.66 -6.20 -0.62
N ALA A 124 12.06 -6.13 -1.90
CA ALA A 124 13.23 -6.85 -2.40
C ALA A 124 14.49 -6.42 -1.62
N GLY A 125 15.27 -7.40 -1.16
CA GLY A 125 16.45 -7.17 -0.33
C GLY A 125 16.17 -6.99 1.17
N ARG A 126 14.90 -6.94 1.61
CA ARG A 126 14.57 -6.86 3.04
C ARG A 126 14.90 -8.18 3.76
N ALA A 127 15.73 -8.09 4.80
CA ALA A 127 16.06 -9.25 5.63
C ALA A 127 14.87 -9.69 6.49
N LYS A 128 14.47 -10.96 6.40
CA LYS A 128 13.41 -11.53 7.24
C LYS A 128 13.80 -11.65 8.72
N SER A 129 15.09 -11.87 9.00
CA SER A 129 15.64 -11.99 10.36
C SER A 129 15.72 -10.66 11.11
N ASN A 130 15.79 -9.54 10.39
CA ASN A 130 15.86 -8.21 10.99
C ASN A 130 14.99 -7.20 10.22
N PRO A 131 13.65 -7.31 10.33
CA PRO A 131 12.73 -6.51 9.53
C PRO A 131 12.75 -5.00 9.86
N LYS A 132 13.45 -4.59 10.92
CA LYS A 132 13.60 -3.19 11.34
C LYS A 132 14.79 -2.49 10.70
N GLN A 133 15.76 -3.24 10.16
CA GLN A 133 16.94 -2.66 9.53
C GLN A 133 16.59 -2.05 8.17
N PRO A 134 17.19 -0.90 7.78
CA PRO A 134 17.10 -0.41 6.42
C PRO A 134 17.68 -1.38 5.39
N TRP A 135 17.15 -1.37 4.18
CA TRP A 135 17.63 -2.20 3.07
C TRP A 135 17.74 -1.39 1.78
N SER A 136 18.56 -1.90 0.86
CA SER A 136 18.63 -1.40 -0.52
C SER A 136 17.78 -2.29 -1.41
N VAL A 137 16.97 -1.68 -2.26
CA VAL A 137 16.25 -2.39 -3.31
C VAL A 137 17.25 -2.69 -4.45
N PRO A 138 17.42 -3.96 -4.85
CA PRO A 138 18.25 -4.32 -5.99
C PRO A 138 17.77 -3.65 -7.29
N PHE A 139 18.68 -3.26 -8.18
CA PHE A 139 18.33 -2.54 -9.41
C PHE A 139 17.52 -3.37 -10.41
N ASP A 140 17.72 -4.69 -10.43
CA ASP A 140 16.89 -5.62 -11.22
C ASP A 140 15.46 -5.74 -10.68
N LYS A 141 15.22 -5.29 -9.45
CA LYS A 141 13.90 -5.22 -8.80
C LYS A 141 13.38 -3.79 -8.66
N ALA A 142 14.10 -2.80 -9.18
CA ALA A 142 13.71 -1.42 -9.08
C ALA A 142 12.37 -1.18 -9.81
N PRO A 143 11.43 -0.44 -9.20
CA PRO A 143 10.24 0.01 -9.91
C PRO A 143 10.57 0.84 -11.15
N ILE A 144 9.62 0.89 -12.08
CA ILE A 144 9.75 1.69 -13.29
C ILE A 144 9.73 3.18 -12.95
N PHE A 145 10.54 3.95 -13.67
CA PHE A 145 10.55 5.41 -13.59
C PHE A 145 9.93 6.02 -14.85
N VAL A 146 9.38 7.22 -14.69
CA VAL A 146 8.93 8.03 -15.81
C VAL A 146 9.41 9.47 -15.66
N ARG A 147 9.43 10.20 -16.77
CA ARG A 147 9.55 11.65 -16.79
C ARG A 147 8.41 12.25 -17.62
N PHE A 148 8.17 13.54 -17.45
CA PHE A 148 7.28 14.30 -18.32
C PHE A 148 8.10 15.46 -18.91
N ARG A 149 7.99 15.70 -20.22
CA ARG A 149 8.59 16.91 -20.82
C ARG A 149 7.88 18.17 -20.35
N ASP A 150 6.55 18.11 -20.19
CA ASP A 150 5.73 19.15 -19.57
C ASP A 150 4.90 18.54 -18.43
N LEU A 151 5.11 19.02 -17.21
CA LEU A 151 4.36 18.56 -16.02
C LEU A 151 2.86 18.88 -16.10
N LYS A 152 2.46 19.83 -16.94
CA LYS A 152 1.05 20.18 -17.16
C LYS A 152 0.38 19.29 -18.19
N ASP A 153 1.16 18.56 -18.99
CA ASP A 153 0.65 17.67 -20.03
C ASP A 153 1.10 16.22 -19.79
N ARG A 154 0.15 15.41 -19.32
CA ARG A 154 0.36 13.98 -19.07
C ARG A 154 0.77 13.19 -20.31
N MET A 155 0.47 13.68 -21.52
CA MET A 155 0.79 12.99 -22.78
C MET A 155 2.27 13.08 -23.13
N THR A 156 3.02 13.94 -22.44
CA THR A 156 4.47 14.07 -22.60
C THR A 156 5.28 13.08 -21.76
N VAL A 157 4.61 12.04 -21.24
CA VAL A 157 5.24 11.01 -20.42
C VAL A 157 6.21 10.16 -21.25
N GLU A 158 7.38 9.90 -20.67
CA GLU A 158 8.44 9.09 -21.26
C GLU A 158 8.97 8.10 -20.23
N LEU A 159 9.26 6.88 -20.69
CA LEU A 159 9.83 5.83 -19.86
C LEU A 159 11.27 6.20 -19.48
N VAL A 160 11.61 5.99 -18.22
CA VAL A 160 12.98 6.07 -17.71
C VAL A 160 13.33 4.70 -17.13
N ARG A 161 14.27 3.99 -17.75
CA ARG A 161 14.72 2.69 -17.23
C ARG A 161 15.69 2.89 -16.06
N PRO A 162 15.60 2.09 -14.98
CA PRO A 162 16.52 2.16 -13.84
C PRO A 162 18.01 2.12 -14.23
N ASN A 163 18.37 1.30 -15.22
CA ASN A 163 19.73 1.13 -15.70
C ASN A 163 20.13 2.08 -16.85
N ALA A 164 19.23 2.96 -17.30
CA ALA A 164 19.45 3.80 -18.48
C ALA A 164 18.96 5.25 -18.32
N PHE A 165 19.08 5.81 -17.12
CA PHE A 165 18.72 7.21 -16.82
C PHE A 165 19.35 8.22 -17.78
N SER A 166 20.57 7.94 -18.25
CA SER A 166 21.29 8.81 -19.20
C SER A 166 20.61 8.92 -20.57
N GLN A 167 19.80 7.94 -20.98
CA GLN A 167 19.01 8.02 -22.21
C GLN A 167 17.90 9.08 -22.11
N ALA A 168 17.32 9.24 -20.92
CA ALA A 168 16.23 10.18 -20.69
C ALA A 168 16.72 11.57 -20.27
N PHE A 169 17.80 11.67 -19.49
CA PHE A 169 18.26 12.92 -18.89
C PHE A 169 19.61 13.42 -19.42
N GLY A 170 20.23 12.68 -20.34
CA GLY A 170 21.53 13.01 -20.91
C GLY A 170 22.71 12.38 -20.17
N LYS A 171 23.90 12.52 -20.77
CA LYS A 171 25.14 11.92 -20.26
C LYS A 171 25.45 12.35 -18.82
N GLY A 172 25.95 11.40 -18.03
CA GLY A 172 26.35 11.61 -16.63
C GLY A 172 25.23 11.45 -15.62
N VAL A 173 23.99 11.16 -16.05
CA VAL A 173 22.86 10.90 -15.15
C VAL A 173 22.67 9.40 -14.92
N ALA A 174 22.64 8.98 -13.65
CA ALA A 174 22.47 7.57 -13.28
C ALA A 174 21.66 7.41 -11.99
N LEU A 175 20.92 6.30 -11.88
CA LEU A 175 20.33 5.88 -10.61
C LEU A 175 21.43 5.33 -9.70
N VAL A 176 21.54 5.88 -8.49
CA VAL A 176 22.57 5.50 -7.50
C VAL A 176 22.01 4.54 -6.46
N SER A 177 20.80 4.79 -5.97
CA SER A 177 20.20 3.92 -4.95
C SER A 177 18.70 4.07 -4.83
N ILE A 178 18.07 3.01 -4.35
CA ILE A 178 16.71 3.01 -3.79
C ILE A 178 16.82 2.38 -2.41
N LYS A 179 16.70 3.20 -1.38
CA LYS A 179 16.82 2.79 0.03
C LYS A 179 15.44 2.79 0.68
N SER A 180 15.11 1.71 1.37
CA SER A 180 13.90 1.57 2.16
C SER A 180 14.26 1.46 3.64
N GLU A 181 13.53 2.17 4.50
CA GLU A 181 13.74 2.14 5.94
C GLU A 181 12.42 2.17 6.71
N PRO A 182 12.20 1.30 7.71
CA PRO A 182 11.08 1.44 8.63
C PRO A 182 11.16 2.79 9.35
N THR A 183 10.04 3.48 9.47
CA THR A 183 9.99 4.82 10.07
C THR A 183 8.72 5.02 10.89
N ASN A 184 8.77 5.98 11.82
CA ASN A 184 7.61 6.50 12.53
C ASN A 184 7.05 7.79 11.91
N ASP A 185 7.71 8.31 10.87
CA ASP A 185 7.29 9.52 10.17
C ASP A 185 5.86 9.40 9.62
N TRP A 186 5.23 10.55 9.41
CA TRP A 186 3.90 10.61 8.83
C TRP A 186 3.91 10.19 7.35
N LEU A 187 2.84 9.50 6.96
CA LEU A 187 2.53 9.14 5.57
C LEU A 187 2.63 10.39 4.68
N THR A 188 3.42 10.29 3.61
CA THR A 188 3.54 11.37 2.62
C THR A 188 2.23 11.53 1.86
N ARG A 189 1.76 12.77 1.77
CA ARG A 189 0.53 13.13 1.05
C ARG A 189 0.68 14.46 0.32
N GLY A 190 0.09 14.54 -0.86
CA GLY A 190 -0.04 15.74 -1.66
C GLY A 190 1.23 16.19 -2.37
N LYS A 191 2.34 15.42 -2.35
CA LYS A 191 3.53 15.78 -3.14
C LYS A 191 3.22 15.65 -4.62
N ILE A 192 2.64 14.51 -5.01
CA ILE A 192 2.29 14.24 -6.39
C ILE A 192 1.25 15.24 -6.91
N LYS A 193 0.20 15.53 -6.13
CA LYS A 193 -0.81 16.54 -6.51
C LYS A 193 -0.20 17.92 -6.75
N LYS A 194 0.80 18.32 -5.96
CA LYS A 194 1.49 19.61 -6.13
C LYS A 194 2.35 19.64 -7.39
N THR A 195 2.97 18.53 -7.76
CA THR A 195 3.87 18.45 -8.92
C THR A 195 3.13 18.16 -10.23
N LEU A 196 2.09 17.33 -10.19
CA LEU A 196 1.29 16.88 -11.33
C LEU A 196 -0.18 17.32 -11.13
N PRO A 197 -0.55 18.53 -11.55
CA PRO A 197 -1.85 19.13 -11.21
C PRO A 197 -3.05 18.39 -11.81
N TRP A 198 -2.84 17.65 -12.91
CA TRP A 198 -3.87 16.86 -13.59
C TRP A 198 -4.14 15.50 -12.93
N ILE A 199 -3.40 15.08 -11.91
CA ILE A 199 -3.51 13.70 -11.40
C ILE A 199 -4.89 13.37 -10.82
N GLU A 200 -5.58 14.37 -10.27
CA GLU A 200 -6.92 14.21 -9.68
C GLU A 200 -8.03 14.26 -10.73
N SER A 201 -7.75 14.69 -11.97
CA SER A 201 -8.74 14.69 -13.07
C SER A 201 -8.84 13.35 -13.79
N ILE A 202 -7.93 12.41 -13.51
CA ILE A 202 -7.95 11.07 -14.09
C ILE A 202 -9.08 10.27 -13.45
N ARG A 203 -10.14 10.03 -14.24
CA ARG A 203 -11.35 9.33 -13.80
C ARG A 203 -11.20 7.82 -13.75
N SER A 204 -10.52 7.21 -14.72
CA SER A 204 -10.24 5.77 -14.70
C SER A 204 -8.93 5.41 -14.01
N GLY A 205 -8.80 4.11 -13.76
CA GLY A 205 -7.56 3.48 -13.33
C GLY A 205 -6.52 3.34 -14.46
N THR A 206 -6.57 4.09 -15.56
CA THR A 206 -5.49 4.20 -16.57
C THR A 206 -5.46 5.62 -17.13
N PHE A 207 -4.37 6.01 -17.79
CA PHE A 207 -4.35 7.20 -18.63
C PHE A 207 -5.21 6.85 -19.85
N GLU A 208 -6.44 7.36 -19.90
CA GLU A 208 -7.40 7.11 -20.98
C GLU A 208 -6.91 7.68 -22.32
N TYR A 209 -5.94 7.02 -22.92
CA TYR A 209 -5.59 7.19 -24.31
C TYR A 209 -5.49 5.80 -24.91
N ASN A 210 -6.63 5.25 -25.33
CA ASN A 210 -6.62 4.06 -26.18
C ASN A 210 -6.05 4.48 -27.53
N SER A 211 -4.72 4.46 -27.67
CA SER A 211 -4.06 4.57 -28.97
C SER A 211 -4.25 3.23 -29.69
N PRO A 212 -5.08 3.14 -30.74
CA PRO A 212 -5.24 1.89 -31.47
C PRO A 212 -3.92 1.44 -32.12
N GLU A 213 -3.02 2.39 -32.39
CA GLU A 213 -1.72 2.18 -33.01
C GLU A 213 -0.67 1.67 -32.02
N ASN A 214 -0.84 1.95 -30.72
CA ASN A 214 0.07 1.47 -29.68
C ASN A 214 -0.69 1.17 -28.38
N PRO A 215 -1.47 0.06 -28.34
CA PRO A 215 -2.25 -0.31 -27.15
C PRO A 215 -1.37 -0.66 -25.95
N ASN A 216 -0.08 -0.92 -26.17
CA ASN A 216 0.92 -1.22 -25.16
C ASN A 216 1.87 -0.04 -24.91
N GLY A 217 1.49 1.18 -25.28
CA GLY A 217 2.26 2.37 -25.00
C GLY A 217 2.29 2.71 -23.50
N ILE A 218 3.33 3.40 -23.05
CA ILE A 218 3.39 3.89 -21.66
C ILE A 218 2.14 4.72 -21.29
N THR A 219 1.63 5.53 -22.22
CA THR A 219 0.45 6.38 -22.07
C THR A 219 -0.86 5.59 -21.94
N THR A 220 -0.88 4.31 -22.29
CA THR A 220 -2.08 3.45 -22.21
C THR A 220 -2.02 2.55 -20.98
N GLN A 221 -0.83 2.22 -20.50
CA GLN A 221 -0.59 1.25 -19.42
C GLN A 221 -0.50 1.89 -18.03
N ILE A 222 -0.01 3.13 -17.91
CA ILE A 222 0.10 3.78 -16.60
C ILE A 222 -1.23 4.37 -16.15
N SER A 223 -1.41 4.45 -14.83
CA SER A 223 -2.66 4.80 -14.17
C SER A 223 -2.49 5.81 -13.06
N ARG A 224 -3.60 6.32 -12.53
CA ARG A 224 -3.59 7.08 -11.26
C ARG A 224 -2.98 6.25 -10.12
N ALA A 225 -3.22 4.93 -10.07
CA ALA A 225 -2.70 4.04 -9.03
C ALA A 225 -1.16 3.95 -9.04
N ASN A 226 -0.52 4.14 -10.20
CA ASN A 226 0.94 4.23 -10.28
C ASN A 226 1.53 5.48 -9.61
N PHE A 227 0.73 6.51 -9.38
CA PHE A 227 1.17 7.75 -8.74
C PHE A 227 0.61 7.93 -7.33
N LYS A 228 -0.55 7.34 -7.04
CA LYS A 228 -1.26 7.51 -5.77
C LYS A 228 -2.12 6.27 -5.50
N TRP A 229 -1.84 5.57 -4.40
CA TRP A 229 -2.57 4.37 -3.99
C TRP A 229 -3.18 4.57 -2.61
N GLY A 230 -4.48 4.27 -2.47
CA GLY A 230 -5.15 4.16 -1.16
C GLY A 230 -5.29 5.47 -0.38
N LEU A 231 -5.24 6.62 -1.10
CA LEU A 231 -5.19 7.98 -0.56
C LEU A 231 -6.31 8.89 -1.08
#